data_AF-A0A167IZT1-F1
#
_entry.id   AF-A0A167IZT1-F1
#
_cell.length_a   1.000
_cell.length_b   1.000
_cell.length_c   1.000
_cell.angle_alpha   90.00
_cell.angle_beta   90.00
_cell.angle_gamma   90.00
#
_symmetry.space_group_name_H-M   'P 1'
#
loop_
_entity.id
_entity.type
_entity.pdbx_description
1 polymer ?
#
loop_
_entity_poly.entity_id
_entity_poly.type
_entity_poly.pdbx_seq_one_letter_code
_entity_poly.pdbx_strand_id
1 'polypeptide(L)'
;ADVWLFLKVSKANRTRTKVTIRLYQQQKLPKRNSQGMEEDTNLKGEKGEILISEKAVDTRKSTWHIFPVSSSVQRLLDQGKNSMDVRIACDQCQETGASLVLLGKRKKKEEDVEGKEKDGSESPGEEEKEQSHRPFLMMLARHSEDRQHRRRRRGLECDGKVNICCKKHFFVSFKDIGWNDWIIAPPGYHANYCE
;
A
#
# COMPACT_ATOMS: atom_id res chain seq x y z
N ALA A 1 -5.91 2.04 1.25
CA ALA A 1 -5.64 1.18 2.42
C ALA A 1 -4.21 0.76 2.30
N ASP A 2 -3.42 1.11 3.30
CA ASP A 2 -1.99 1.30 3.16
C ASP A 2 -1.31 0.83 4.45
N VAL A 3 -0.30 -0.01 4.31
CA VAL A 3 0.55 -0.44 5.43
C VAL A 3 1.70 0.54 5.56
N TRP A 4 1.88 1.07 6.76
CA TRP A 4 2.96 1.97 7.12
C TRP A 4 4.05 1.19 7.84
N LEU A 5 5.24 1.17 7.26
CA LEU A 5 6.42 0.53 7.84
C LEU A 5 7.52 1.57 8.05
N PHE A 6 8.13 1.57 9.22
CA PHE A 6 9.30 2.41 9.50
C PHE A 6 10.58 1.63 9.19
N LEU A 7 11.41 2.21 8.33
CA LEU A 7 12.74 1.69 8.02
C LEU A 7 13.77 2.49 8.82
N LYS A 8 14.43 1.84 9.78
CA LYS A 8 15.53 2.40 10.57
C LYS A 8 16.84 2.16 9.81
N VAL A 9 17.65 3.20 9.63
CA VAL A 9 18.97 3.12 9.00
C VAL A 9 20.01 3.53 10.05
N SER A 10 20.84 2.59 10.49
CA SER A 10 21.83 2.81 11.56
C SER A 10 23.18 3.30 11.03
N LYS A 11 23.56 2.87 9.83
CA LYS A 11 24.77 3.32 9.13
C LYS A 11 24.43 3.53 7.66
N ALA A 12 24.43 4.80 7.23
CA ALA A 12 24.12 5.15 5.85
C ALA A 12 25.21 4.61 4.91
N ASN A 13 24.92 3.51 4.21
CA ASN A 13 25.80 2.97 3.19
C ASN A 13 25.54 3.69 1.85
N ARG A 14 26.55 4.40 1.33
CA ARG A 14 26.43 5.18 0.08
C ARG A 14 26.44 4.33 -1.20
N THR A 15 26.83 3.05 -1.12
CA THR A 15 26.99 2.18 -2.29
C THR A 15 25.67 1.59 -2.81
N ARG A 16 24.72 1.30 -1.91
CA ARG A 16 23.37 0.83 -2.25
C ARG A 16 22.34 1.73 -1.59
N THR A 17 21.66 2.52 -2.42
CA THR A 17 20.70 3.54 -1.97
C THR A 17 19.26 3.06 -1.99
N LYS A 18 18.99 1.84 -2.48
CA LYS A 18 17.65 1.27 -2.56
C LYS A 18 17.64 -0.20 -2.17
N VAL A 19 16.57 -0.61 -1.49
CA VAL A 19 16.24 -2.02 -1.19
C VAL A 19 14.80 -2.31 -1.58
N THR A 20 14.49 -3.56 -1.92
CA THR A 20 13.12 -3.97 -2.23
C THR A 20 12.48 -4.62 -1.01
N ILE A 21 11.32 -4.10 -0.60
CA ILE A 21 10.50 -4.67 0.47
C ILE A 21 9.25 -5.29 -0.15
N ARG A 22 8.92 -6.49 0.29
CA ARG A 22 7.74 -7.26 -0.15
C ARG A 22 6.85 -7.60 1.03
N LEU A 23 5.55 -7.41 0.86
CA LEU A 23 4.52 -7.81 1.82
C LEU A 23 3.76 -9.00 1.24
N TYR A 24 3.62 -10.05 2.05
CA TYR A 24 2.90 -11.27 1.71
C TYR A 24 1.76 -11.49 2.69
N GLN A 25 0.55 -11.71 2.18
CA GLN A 25 -0.58 -12.16 2.98
C GLN A 25 -0.51 -13.68 3.13
N GLN A 26 -0.53 -14.16 4.37
CA GLN A 26 -0.63 -15.59 4.64
C GLN A 26 -2.08 -16.05 4.47
N GLN A 27 -2.29 -17.11 3.70
CA GLN A 27 -3.58 -17.76 3.55
C GLN A 27 -3.52 -19.18 4.12
N LYS A 28 -4.56 -19.55 4.87
CA LYS A 28 -4.82 -20.96 5.17
C LYS A 28 -5.43 -21.57 3.91
N LEU A 29 -4.67 -22.42 3.22
CA LEU A 29 -5.22 -23.27 2.16
C LEU A 29 -6.27 -24.21 2.78
N PRO A 30 -7.43 -24.42 2.12
CA PRO A 30 -8.36 -25.43 2.56
C PRO A 30 -7.68 -26.80 2.47
N LYS A 31 -7.72 -27.59 3.54
CA LYS A 31 -7.29 -28.99 3.50
C LYS A 31 -8.14 -29.72 2.46
N ARG A 32 -7.52 -30.20 1.39
CA ARG A 32 -8.17 -31.11 0.44
C ARG A 32 -8.40 -32.43 1.18
N ASN A 33 -9.65 -32.84 1.34
CA ASN A 33 -9.97 -34.18 1.87
C ASN A 33 -9.50 -35.23 0.86
N SER A 34 -8.30 -35.76 1.05
CA SER A 34 -7.92 -37.07 0.52
C SER A 34 -8.09 -38.08 1.65
N GLN A 35 -9.21 -38.81 1.62
CA GLN A 35 -9.30 -40.09 2.32
C GLN A 35 -8.21 -41.01 1.77
N GLY A 36 -7.34 -41.51 2.63
CA GLY A 36 -6.40 -42.57 2.26
C GLY A 36 -5.16 -42.62 3.15
N MET A 37 -5.22 -43.52 4.14
CA MET A 37 -4.12 -44.22 4.83
C MET A 37 -3.09 -43.38 5.63
N GLU A 38 -2.97 -43.72 6.92
CA GLU A 38 -1.98 -43.21 7.85
C GLU A 38 -0.57 -43.73 7.50
N GLU A 39 0.42 -42.83 7.43
CA GLU A 39 1.81 -43.12 7.82
C GLU A 39 2.57 -41.81 8.13
N ASP A 40 3.36 -41.86 9.20
CA ASP A 40 4.08 -40.76 9.84
C ASP A 40 4.91 -39.89 8.89
N THR A 41 4.51 -38.63 8.68
CA THR A 41 5.46 -37.53 8.42
C THR A 41 4.89 -36.18 8.88
N ASN A 42 5.70 -35.46 9.66
CA ASN A 42 5.47 -34.12 10.16
C ASN A 42 5.49 -33.09 9.01
N LEU A 43 4.42 -33.02 8.22
CA LEU A 43 4.27 -32.06 7.14
C LEU A 43 3.44 -30.87 7.64
N LYS A 44 4.15 -29.82 8.10
CA LYS A 44 3.60 -28.47 8.27
C LYS A 44 2.83 -28.11 6.99
N GLY A 45 1.50 -28.06 7.07
CA GLY A 45 0.66 -27.71 5.93
C GLY A 45 1.19 -26.46 5.23
N GLU A 46 1.45 -26.57 3.93
CA GLU A 46 1.97 -25.49 3.10
C GLU A 46 1.03 -24.29 3.27
N LYS A 47 1.51 -23.25 3.96
CA LYS A 47 0.79 -21.97 4.01
C LYS A 47 1.03 -21.29 2.67
N GLY A 48 -0.03 -21.16 1.87
CA GLY A 48 0.03 -20.35 0.66
C GLY A 48 0.23 -18.89 1.03
N GLU A 49 1.21 -18.23 0.41
CA GLU A 49 1.46 -16.81 0.60
C GLU A 49 1.19 -16.06 -0.70
N ILE A 50 0.49 -14.93 -0.60
CA ILE A 50 0.18 -14.07 -1.75
C ILE A 50 0.91 -12.75 -1.61
N LEU A 51 1.68 -12.35 -2.60
CA LEU A 51 2.29 -11.02 -2.66
C LEU A 51 1.20 -9.96 -2.76
N ILE A 52 1.15 -9.05 -1.78
CA ILE A 52 0.14 -7.97 -1.71
C ILE A 52 0.71 -6.58 -1.99
N SER A 53 2.03 -6.40 -1.85
CA SER A 53 2.72 -5.14 -2.17
C SER A 53 4.21 -5.41 -2.35
N GLU A 54 4.81 -4.77 -3.35
CA GLU A 54 6.26 -4.74 -3.57
C GLU A 54 6.68 -3.29 -3.83
N LYS A 55 7.75 -2.84 -3.17
CA LYS A 55 8.23 -1.47 -3.33
C LYS A 55 9.73 -1.39 -3.12
N ALA A 56 10.41 -0.72 -4.05
CA ALA A 56 11.77 -0.25 -3.84
C ALA A 56 11.74 1.02 -2.96
N VAL A 57 12.50 1.00 -1.86
CA VAL A 57 12.58 2.09 -0.89
C VAL A 57 14.01 2.58 -0.75
N ASP A 58 14.17 3.86 -0.41
CA ASP A 58 15.48 4.50 -0.27
C ASP A 58 16.06 4.25 1.14
N THR A 59 17.35 3.88 1.23
CA THR A 59 18.06 3.58 2.48
C THR A 59 18.99 4.70 2.96
N ARG A 60 18.89 5.92 2.41
CA ARG A 60 19.74 7.06 2.81
C ARG A 60 19.41 7.60 4.19
N LYS A 61 18.16 7.47 4.64
CA LYS A 61 17.70 8.00 5.94
C LYS A 61 16.59 7.13 6.53
N SER A 62 16.52 7.10 7.86
CA SER A 62 15.41 6.48 8.58
C SER A 62 14.10 7.22 8.28
N THR A 63 13.09 6.52 7.79
CA THR A 63 11.81 7.16 7.43
C THR A 63 10.66 6.15 7.30
N TRP A 64 9.44 6.69 7.21
CA TRP A 64 8.23 5.91 6.95
C TRP A 64 8.08 5.61 5.45
N HIS A 65 7.65 4.39 5.16
CA HIS A 65 7.28 3.96 3.83
C HIS A 65 5.86 3.40 3.81
N ILE A 66 5.13 3.79 2.77
CA ILE A 66 3.72 3.47 2.56
C ILE A 66 3.64 2.38 1.50
N PHE A 67 2.94 1.30 1.83
CA PHE A 67 2.74 0.14 0.97
C PHE A 67 1.25 -0.01 0.64
N PRO A 68 0.83 0.27 -0.61
CA PRO A 68 -0.56 0.17 -1.00
C PRO A 68 -1.00 -1.29 -0.98
N VAL A 69 -2.10 -1.56 -0.28
CA VAL A 69 -2.71 -2.90 -0.13
C VAL A 69 -4.24 -2.86 -0.36
N SER A 70 -4.76 -1.80 -0.98
CA SER A 70 -6.19 -1.55 -1.15
C SER A 70 -6.97 -2.71 -1.76
N SER A 71 -6.47 -3.32 -2.84
CA SER A 71 -7.13 -4.46 -3.50
C SER A 71 -7.20 -5.70 -2.61
N SER A 72 -6.13 -5.98 -1.87
CA SER A 72 -6.04 -7.12 -0.96
C SER A 72 -6.93 -6.94 0.28
N VAL A 73 -6.98 -5.72 0.84
CA VAL A 73 -7.90 -5.39 1.95
C VAL A 73 -9.35 -5.43 1.48
N GLN A 74 -9.67 -4.90 0.29
CA GLN A 74 -11.02 -5.01 -0.27
C GLN A 74 -11.46 -6.47 -0.41
N ARG A 75 -10.61 -7.32 -1.01
CA ARG A 75 -10.88 -8.76 -1.15
C ARG A 75 -11.05 -9.47 0.19
N LEU A 76 -10.31 -9.06 1.23
CA LEU A 76 -10.45 -9.60 2.58
C LEU A 76 -11.85 -9.28 3.16
N LEU A 77 -12.27 -8.03 3.03
CA LEU A 77 -13.57 -7.55 3.52
C LEU A 77 -14.74 -8.15 2.72
N ASP A 78 -14.59 -8.31 1.41
CA ASP A 78 -15.57 -8.97 0.55
C ASP A 78 -15.79 -10.44 0.94
N GLN A 79 -14.78 -11.08 1.55
CA GLN A 79 -14.87 -12.43 2.12
C GLN A 79 -15.46 -12.46 3.55
N GLY A 80 -15.88 -11.32 4.10
CA GLY A 80 -16.35 -11.20 5.48
C GLY A 80 -15.26 -11.42 6.54
N LYS A 81 -13.98 -11.40 6.14
CA LYS A 81 -12.85 -11.59 7.05
C LYS A 81 -12.38 -10.24 7.59
N ASN A 82 -11.91 -10.24 8.83
CA ASN A 82 -11.38 -9.06 9.52
C ASN A 82 -9.94 -9.25 10.04
N SER A 83 -9.34 -10.42 9.82
CA SER A 83 -7.98 -10.74 10.25
C SER A 83 -7.07 -10.96 9.05
N MET A 84 -5.86 -10.41 9.10
CA MET A 84 -4.86 -10.48 8.04
C MET A 84 -3.48 -10.65 8.64
N ASP A 85 -2.86 -11.79 8.39
CA ASP A 85 -1.46 -12.05 8.72
C ASP A 85 -0.57 -11.60 7.56
N VAL A 86 0.37 -10.69 7.83
CA VAL A 86 1.29 -10.13 6.83
C VAL A 86 2.72 -10.51 7.18
N ARG A 87 3.39 -11.24 6.29
CA ARG A 87 4.83 -11.47 6.33
C ARG A 87 5.53 -10.39 5.52
N ILE A 88 6.58 -9.80 6.09
CA ILE A 88 7.37 -8.76 5.44
C ILE A 88 8.75 -9.35 5.12
N ALA A 89 9.23 -9.13 3.90
CA ALA A 89 10.54 -9.60 3.43
C ALA A 89 11.37 -8.45 2.88
N CYS A 90 12.65 -8.42 3.24
CA CYS A 90 13.64 -7.50 2.71
C CYS A 90 15.02 -8.15 2.77
N ASP A 91 15.38 -8.87 1.72
CA ASP A 91 16.60 -9.68 1.68
C ASP A 91 17.88 -8.82 1.72
N GLN A 92 17.76 -7.54 1.33
CA GLN A 92 18.88 -6.59 1.19
C GLN A 92 18.97 -5.57 2.36
N CYS A 93 18.04 -5.61 3.32
CA CYS A 93 17.99 -4.59 4.38
C CYS A 93 19.24 -4.65 5.29
N GLN A 94 19.61 -5.85 5.77
CA GLN A 94 20.76 -6.01 6.67
C GLN A 94 22.08 -5.59 6.02
N GLU A 95 22.29 -5.94 4.74
CA GLU A 95 23.50 -5.57 3.97
C GLU A 95 23.66 -4.05 3.80
N THR A 96 22.55 -3.31 3.81
CA THR A 96 22.51 -1.86 3.62
C THR A 96 22.50 -1.08 4.93
N GLY A 97 22.62 -1.76 6.09
CA GLY A 97 22.52 -1.12 7.41
C GLY A 97 21.10 -0.63 7.74
N ALA A 98 20.09 -1.18 7.06
CA ALA A 98 18.69 -0.87 7.26
C ALA A 98 17.99 -2.02 8.02
N SER A 99 17.03 -1.68 8.89
CA SER A 99 16.21 -2.62 9.62
C SER A 99 14.76 -2.15 9.68
N LEU A 100 13.83 -3.09 9.56
CA LEU A 100 12.40 -2.81 9.71
C LEU A 100 12.00 -2.91 11.17
N VAL A 101 11.33 -1.89 11.68
CA VAL A 101 10.76 -1.91 13.04
C VAL A 101 9.44 -2.67 12.99
N LEU A 102 9.42 -3.91 13.50
CA LEU A 102 8.24 -4.79 13.46
C LEU A 102 7.61 -5.05 14.84
N LEU A 103 8.39 -4.92 15.92
CA LEU A 103 7.95 -5.16 17.28
C LEU A 103 8.17 -3.89 18.10
N GLY A 104 7.10 -3.32 18.66
CA GLY A 104 7.26 -2.56 19.89
C GLY A 104 7.49 -3.58 20.99
N LYS A 105 8.64 -3.55 21.68
CA LYS A 105 8.88 -4.40 22.86
C LYS A 105 7.65 -4.29 23.78
N ARG A 106 6.84 -5.35 23.90
CA ARG A 106 5.81 -5.41 24.93
C ARG A 106 6.57 -5.50 26.25
N LYS A 107 6.44 -4.48 27.10
CA LYS A 107 6.91 -4.51 28.49
C LYS A 107 6.28 -5.73 29.14
N LYS A 108 7.05 -6.82 29.29
CA LYS A 108 6.65 -7.96 30.10
C LYS A 108 6.49 -7.37 31.50
N LYS A 109 5.27 -7.36 32.02
CA LYS A 109 5.02 -6.97 33.41
C LYS A 109 5.63 -8.10 34.25
N GLU A 110 6.93 -8.00 34.52
CA GLU A 110 7.59 -8.84 35.51
C GLU A 110 7.03 -8.39 36.85
N GLU A 111 6.27 -9.28 37.49
CA GLU A 111 5.99 -9.20 38.92
C GLU A 111 7.34 -9.25 39.65
N ASP A 112 7.49 -8.33 40.59
CA ASP A 112 8.66 -8.12 41.43
C ASP A 112 9.23 -9.44 41.98
N VAL A 113 10.44 -9.81 41.55
CA VAL A 113 11.36 -10.62 42.36
C VAL A 113 12.76 -10.03 42.21
N GLU A 114 13.27 -9.53 43.34
CA GLU A 114 14.54 -8.83 43.50
C GLU A 114 15.76 -9.58 42.95
N GLY A 115 16.66 -8.79 42.35
CA GLY A 115 18.10 -8.97 42.55
C GLY A 115 18.84 -9.80 41.50
N LYS A 116 19.23 -9.16 40.38
CA LYS A 116 20.53 -9.44 39.75
C LYS A 116 20.96 -8.33 38.80
N GLU A 117 22.06 -7.67 39.15
CA GLU A 117 22.77 -6.73 38.29
C GLU A 117 23.14 -7.40 36.96
N LYS A 118 22.71 -6.82 35.85
CA LYS A 118 23.31 -7.04 34.53
C LYS A 118 23.66 -5.70 33.90
N ASP A 119 24.97 -5.49 33.91
CA ASP A 119 25.72 -4.51 33.16
C ASP A 119 25.42 -4.63 31.65
N GLY A 120 25.18 -3.51 30.96
CA GLY A 120 24.98 -3.49 29.49
C GLY A 120 23.94 -2.51 28.97
N SER A 121 24.25 -1.21 29.01
CA SER A 121 23.91 -0.19 28.00
C SER A 121 22.65 -0.37 27.11
N GLU A 122 21.43 -0.28 27.67
CA GLU A 122 20.26 0.15 26.89
C GLU A 122 19.68 1.41 27.54
N SER A 123 19.74 2.52 26.81
CA SER A 123 19.30 3.83 27.30
C SER A 123 17.76 3.93 27.21
N PRO A 124 17.05 4.43 28.24
CA PRO A 124 15.58 4.45 28.29
C PRO A 124 14.89 5.14 27.08
N GLY A 125 15.59 6.07 26.42
CA GLY A 125 15.06 6.85 25.30
C GLY A 125 15.02 6.12 23.94
N GLU A 126 15.70 4.98 23.78
CA GLU A 126 15.65 4.23 22.51
C GLU A 126 14.39 3.37 22.39
N GLU A 127 13.90 2.81 23.51
CA GLU A 127 12.69 1.98 23.54
C GLU A 127 11.41 2.79 23.31
N GLU A 128 11.32 4.01 23.86
CA GLU A 128 10.17 4.92 23.65
C GLU A 128 10.07 5.39 22.19
N LYS A 129 11.22 5.67 21.55
CA LYS A 129 11.28 6.02 20.12
C LYS A 129 10.86 4.85 19.24
N GLU A 130 11.17 3.61 19.62
CA GLU A 130 10.79 2.43 18.84
C GLU A 130 9.29 2.11 18.92
N GLN A 131 8.63 2.45 20.04
CA GLN A 131 7.16 2.38 20.15
C GLN A 131 6.45 3.33 19.18
N SER A 132 7.01 4.51 18.95
CA SER A 132 6.47 5.49 17.98
C SER A 132 6.56 5.02 16.53
N HIS A 133 7.41 4.03 16.25
CA HIS A 133 7.66 3.46 14.92
C HIS A 133 6.92 2.15 14.68
N ARG A 134 5.96 1.79 15.55
CA ARG A 134 5.17 0.57 15.40
C ARG A 134 4.37 0.60 14.09
N PRO A 135 4.44 -0.45 13.25
CA PRO A 135 3.74 -0.48 11.98
C PRO A 135 2.22 -0.55 12.17
N PHE A 136 1.49 0.04 11.22
CA PHE A 136 0.03 0.08 11.25
C PHE A 136 -0.58 0.00 9.85
N LEU A 137 -1.83 -0.45 9.79
CA LEU A 137 -2.66 -0.43 8.59
C LEU A 137 -3.62 0.75 8.68
N MET A 138 -3.54 1.67 7.71
CA MET A 138 -4.50 2.75 7.55
C MET A 138 -5.50 2.38 6.45
N MET A 139 -6.79 2.50 6.70
CA MET A 139 -7.81 2.26 5.68
C MET A 139 -8.93 3.27 5.76
N LEU A 140 -9.34 3.77 4.59
CA LEU A 140 -10.55 4.56 4.41
C LEU A 140 -11.56 3.67 3.69
N ALA A 141 -12.58 3.23 4.43
CA ALA A 141 -13.69 2.46 3.88
C ALA A 141 -14.93 3.34 3.75
N ARG A 142 -15.74 3.10 2.71
CA ARG A 142 -17.06 3.73 2.57
C ARG A 142 -18.13 2.69 2.81
N HIS A 143 -19.15 3.04 3.59
CA HIS A 143 -20.30 2.17 3.77
C HIS A 143 -21.11 2.09 2.47
N SER A 144 -21.63 0.91 2.14
CA SER A 144 -22.18 0.58 0.82
C SER A 144 -23.47 1.34 0.46
N GLU A 145 -24.17 1.92 1.45
CA GLU A 145 -25.36 2.75 1.21
C GLU A 145 -25.05 4.05 0.46
N ASP A 146 -23.78 4.47 0.44
CA ASP A 146 -23.30 5.65 -0.28
C ASP A 146 -23.08 5.39 -1.79
N ARG A 147 -23.31 4.15 -2.26
CA ARG A 147 -23.14 3.75 -3.67
C ARG A 147 -24.23 4.25 -4.60
N GLN A 148 -25.38 4.69 -4.08
CA GLN A 148 -26.48 5.19 -4.93
C GLN A 148 -26.17 6.56 -5.56
N HIS A 149 -25.21 7.32 -5.03
CA HIS A 149 -24.99 8.71 -5.46
C HIS A 149 -23.62 9.02 -6.06
N ARG A 150 -22.75 8.02 -6.25
CA ARG A 150 -21.62 8.22 -7.15
C ARG A 150 -22.08 8.01 -8.59
N ARG A 151 -22.94 8.93 -9.07
CA ARG A 151 -23.02 9.23 -10.50
C ARG A 151 -21.56 9.37 -10.93
N ARG A 152 -21.05 8.37 -11.65
CA ARG A 152 -19.79 8.47 -12.37
C ARG A 152 -19.84 9.84 -13.03
N ARG A 153 -18.87 10.73 -12.76
CA ARG A 153 -18.81 12.05 -13.40
C ARG A 153 -18.75 11.78 -14.90
N ARG A 154 -19.91 11.70 -15.53
CA ARG A 154 -20.06 11.64 -16.97
C ARG A 154 -19.80 13.06 -17.42
N GLY A 155 -19.00 13.24 -18.46
CA GLY A 155 -18.95 14.52 -19.14
C GLY A 155 -20.37 14.84 -19.55
N LEU A 156 -20.95 15.88 -18.97
CA LEU A 156 -22.26 16.39 -19.38
C LEU A 156 -22.03 17.18 -20.66
N GLU A 157 -22.91 17.06 -21.64
CA GLU A 157 -22.89 17.90 -22.83
C GLU A 157 -23.91 19.03 -22.64
N CYS A 158 -23.58 20.24 -23.08
CA CYS A 158 -24.47 21.40 -22.98
C CYS A 158 -25.60 21.30 -24.02
N ASP A 159 -26.61 20.48 -23.75
CA ASP A 159 -27.79 20.22 -24.60
C ASP A 159 -28.95 21.21 -24.38
N GLY A 160 -28.73 22.25 -23.56
CA GLY A 160 -29.74 23.25 -23.18
C GLY A 160 -30.65 22.83 -22.02
N LYS A 161 -30.55 21.59 -21.53
CA LYS A 161 -31.26 21.10 -20.33
C LYS A 161 -30.36 21.07 -19.10
N VAL A 162 -29.05 21.14 -19.31
CA VAL A 162 -28.02 21.12 -18.26
C VAL A 162 -27.61 22.56 -17.90
N ASN A 163 -27.93 22.99 -16.68
CA ASN A 163 -27.56 24.30 -16.12
C ASN A 163 -26.37 24.22 -15.14
N ILE A 164 -25.63 23.12 -15.14
CA ILE A 164 -24.41 22.91 -14.36
C ILE A 164 -23.23 22.72 -15.33
N CYS A 165 -21.99 22.83 -14.84
CA CYS A 165 -20.79 22.72 -15.67
C CYS A 165 -20.88 21.57 -16.69
N CYS A 166 -20.83 21.90 -17.97
CA CYS A 166 -20.99 20.97 -19.08
C CYS A 166 -19.98 21.27 -20.20
N LYS A 167 -19.75 20.29 -21.08
CA LYS A 167 -18.91 20.43 -22.26
C LYS A 167 -19.74 21.03 -23.39
N LYS A 168 -19.28 22.13 -23.96
CA LYS A 168 -19.81 22.72 -25.18
C LYS A 168 -19.05 22.17 -26.38
N HIS A 169 -19.80 21.65 -27.35
CA HIS A 169 -19.23 21.26 -28.63
C HIS A 169 -18.93 22.48 -29.49
N PHE A 170 -17.66 22.67 -29.85
CA PHE A 170 -17.22 23.78 -30.70
C PHE A 170 -16.19 23.26 -31.70
N PHE A 171 -16.55 23.25 -32.98
CA PHE A 171 -15.66 22.87 -34.06
C PHE A 171 -15.11 24.12 -34.74
N VAL A 172 -13.80 24.16 -34.91
CA VAL A 172 -13.09 25.25 -35.56
C VAL A 172 -12.57 24.74 -36.88
N SER A 173 -13.14 25.23 -37.96
CA SER A 173 -12.64 25.03 -39.33
C SER A 173 -11.43 25.94 -39.55
N PHE A 174 -10.30 25.38 -39.99
CA PHE A 174 -9.13 26.20 -40.33
C PHE A 174 -9.37 27.09 -41.53
N LYS A 175 -10.30 26.72 -42.41
CA LYS A 175 -10.73 27.58 -43.52
C LYS A 175 -11.46 28.83 -43.02
N ASP A 176 -12.32 28.69 -42.00
CA ASP A 176 -13.15 29.79 -41.50
C ASP A 176 -12.32 30.82 -40.73
N ILE A 177 -11.23 30.39 -40.11
CA ILE A 177 -10.27 31.27 -39.40
C ILE A 177 -9.06 31.67 -40.25
N GLY A 178 -9.00 31.28 -41.53
CA GLY A 178 -7.94 31.65 -42.47
C GLY A 178 -6.57 31.03 -42.17
N TRP A 179 -6.54 29.83 -41.58
CA TRP A 179 -5.33 29.06 -41.26
C TRP A 179 -5.10 27.86 -42.20
N ASN A 180 -5.96 27.69 -43.20
CA ASN A 180 -5.86 26.59 -44.16
C ASN A 180 -4.71 26.76 -45.17
N ASP A 181 -3.95 27.85 -45.09
CA ASP A 181 -2.75 28.16 -45.86
C ASP A 181 -1.50 27.50 -45.27
N TRP A 182 -1.38 27.43 -43.95
CA TRP A 182 -0.25 26.78 -43.25
C TRP A 182 -0.60 25.46 -42.57
N ILE A 183 -1.88 25.24 -42.23
CA ILE A 183 -2.36 23.92 -41.74
C ILE A 183 -2.92 23.11 -42.90
N ILE A 184 -2.12 22.15 -43.36
CA ILE A 184 -2.41 21.31 -44.53
C ILE A 184 -3.49 20.25 -44.22
N ALA A 185 -3.48 19.69 -43.02
CA ALA A 185 -4.48 18.74 -42.51
C ALA A 185 -4.40 18.66 -40.97
N PRO A 186 -5.51 18.34 -40.26
CA PRO A 186 -6.89 18.15 -40.73
C PRO A 186 -7.56 19.47 -41.18
N PRO A 187 -8.79 19.48 -41.73
CA PRO A 187 -9.47 20.73 -42.12
C PRO A 187 -9.95 21.59 -40.93
N GLY A 188 -9.90 21.06 -39.72
CA GLY A 188 -10.31 21.74 -38.50
C GLY A 188 -10.14 20.86 -37.27
N TYR A 189 -10.51 21.36 -36.10
CA TYR A 189 -10.43 20.62 -34.84
C TYR A 189 -11.58 20.95 -33.88
N HIS A 190 -11.85 20.03 -32.95
CA HIS A 190 -12.87 20.21 -31.92
C HIS A 190 -12.29 20.96 -30.72
N ALA A 191 -12.39 22.29 -30.73
CA ALA A 191 -12.02 23.19 -29.65
C ALA A 191 -13.10 23.27 -28.56
N ASN A 192 -13.57 22.11 -28.06
CA ASN A 192 -14.61 22.05 -27.04
C ASN A 192 -14.15 22.76 -25.75
N TYR A 193 -15.07 23.44 -25.07
CA TYR A 193 -14.79 24.15 -23.82
C TYR A 193 -15.83 23.82 -22.75
N CYS A 194 -15.55 24.16 -21.50
CA CYS A 194 -16.50 24.00 -20.40
C CYS A 194 -17.24 25.32 -20.16
N GLU A 195 -18.55 25.24 -20.05
CA GLU A 195 -19.47 26.34 -19.70
C GLU A 195 -20.20 25.98 -18.39
#